data_AF-A0A7R8CZI2-F1
#
_entry.id   AF-A0A7R8CZI2-F1
#
_cell.length_a   1.000
_cell.length_b   1.000
_cell.length_c   1.000
_cell.angle_alpha   90.00
_cell.angle_beta   90.00
_cell.angle_gamma   90.00
#
_symmetry.space_group_name_H-M   'P 1'
#
loop_
_entity.id
_entity.type
_entity.pdbx_description
1 polymer ?
#
loop_
_entity_poly.entity_id
_entity_poly.type
_entity_poly.pdbx_seq_one_letter_code
_entity_poly.pdbx_strand_id
1 'polypeptide(L)'
;MIIVISLTIVAVVFIFMELEFSWSAVPIKENPHALLGVITAGLCLLQLCIALMRCGPTHPRRSIFNWIHWLVGNSTYILAIVTIFFAVDLNKAQLPKEMDWILVGFVGFHFFVHLIFNFFELLQSR
;
A
#
# COMPACT_ATOMS: atom_id res chain seq x y z
N MET A 1 11.34 1.93 2.74
CA MET A 1 10.47 3.12 2.63
C MET A 1 10.93 4.09 1.55
N ILE A 2 12.19 4.53 1.53
CA ILE A 2 12.67 5.49 0.50
C ILE A 2 12.42 4.98 -0.94
N ILE A 3 12.84 3.74 -1.26
CA ILE A 3 12.62 3.15 -2.60
C ILE A 3 11.12 3.11 -2.96
N VAL A 4 10.27 2.66 -2.03
CA VAL A 4 8.82 2.59 -2.26
C VAL A 4 8.26 3.98 -2.57
N ILE A 5 8.62 5.00 -1.79
CA ILE A 5 8.13 6.36 -1.99
C ILE A 5 8.61 6.91 -3.33
N SER A 6 9.89 6.73 -3.68
CA SER A 6 10.43 7.16 -4.96
C SER A 6 9.69 6.52 -6.14
N LEU A 7 9.49 5.20 -6.10
CA LEU A 7 8.77 4.48 -7.15
C LEU A 7 7.29 4.85 -7.21
N THR A 8 6.62 5.05 -6.07
CA THR A 8 5.22 5.49 -6.02
C THR A 8 5.06 6.88 -6.62
N ILE A 9 5.97 7.82 -6.31
CA ILE A 9 5.93 9.17 -6.90
C ILE A 9 6.11 9.08 -8.42
N VAL A 10 7.11 8.33 -8.89
CA VAL A 10 7.34 8.15 -10.34
C VAL A 10 6.12 7.53 -11.02
N ALA A 11 5.54 6.47 -10.44
CA ALA A 11 4.37 5.81 -10.99
C ALA A 11 3.15 6.73 -11.06
N VAL A 12 2.89 7.50 -10.00
CA VAL A 12 1.79 8.48 -9.96
C VAL A 12 2.00 9.58 -11.00
N VAL A 13 3.22 10.12 -11.11
CA VAL A 13 3.53 11.13 -12.13
C VAL A 13 3.31 10.57 -13.54
N PHE A 14 3.78 9.35 -13.82
CA PHE A 14 3.64 8.74 -15.13
C PHE A 14 2.17 8.49 -15.51
N ILE A 15 1.35 7.98 -14.59
CA ILE A 15 -0.07 7.76 -14.92
C ILE A 15 -0.82 9.07 -15.15
N PHE A 16 -0.52 10.13 -14.39
CA PHE A 16 -1.13 11.44 -14.65
C PHE A 16 -0.62 12.07 -15.94
N MET A 17 0.65 11.91 -16.31
CA MET A 17 1.17 12.34 -17.61
C MET A 17 0.49 11.61 -18.78
N GLU A 18 0.32 10.29 -18.68
CA GLU A 18 -0.39 9.44 -19.65
C GLU A 18 -1.87 9.84 -19.79
N LEU A 19 -2.47 10.40 -18.75
CA LEU A 19 -3.84 10.92 -18.77
C LEU A 19 -3.91 12.42 -19.11
N GLU A 20 -2.81 13.05 -19.53
CA GLU A 20 -2.74 14.50 -19.78
C GLU A 20 -3.24 15.33 -18.58
N PHE A 21 -2.94 14.86 -17.37
CA PHE A 21 -3.38 15.40 -16.08
C PHE A 21 -4.91 15.44 -15.88
N SER A 22 -5.67 14.66 -16.65
CA SER A 22 -7.10 14.44 -16.45
C SER A 22 -7.38 13.32 -15.45
N TRP A 23 -8.61 13.27 -14.93
CA TRP A 23 -9.07 12.17 -14.09
C TRP A 23 -9.43 10.94 -14.93
N SER A 24 -9.39 9.76 -14.31
CA SER A 24 -9.82 8.52 -14.95
C SER A 24 -11.21 8.65 -15.58
N ALA A 25 -11.31 8.30 -16.87
CA ALA A 25 -12.58 8.22 -17.58
C ALA A 25 -13.44 7.02 -17.13
N VAL A 26 -12.83 6.02 -16.47
CA VAL A 26 -13.55 4.87 -15.92
C VAL A 26 -14.31 5.29 -14.65
N PRO A 27 -15.65 5.14 -14.61
CA PRO A 27 -16.44 5.45 -13.44
C PRO A 27 -16.03 4.62 -12.22
N ILE A 28 -16.02 5.24 -11.03
CA ILE A 28 -15.63 4.58 -9.76
C ILE A 28 -16.47 3.33 -9.47
N LYS A 29 -17.75 3.33 -9.88
CA LYS A 29 -18.67 2.19 -9.68
C LYS A 29 -18.28 0.98 -10.53
N GLU A 30 -17.63 1.19 -11.66
CA GLU A 30 -17.18 0.13 -12.56
C GLU A 30 -15.80 -0.38 -12.15
N ASN A 31 -14.88 0.54 -11.85
CA ASN A 31 -13.58 0.18 -11.34
C ASN A 31 -13.03 1.30 -10.42
N PRO A 32 -12.85 1.03 -9.11
CA PRO A 32 -12.38 2.04 -8.16
C PRO A 32 -10.85 2.21 -8.14
N HIS A 33 -10.08 1.52 -9.00
CA HIS A 33 -8.61 1.52 -9.00
C HIS A 33 -7.99 2.90 -8.87
N ALA A 34 -8.40 3.86 -9.73
CA ALA A 34 -7.80 5.19 -9.75
C ALA A 34 -7.99 5.93 -8.42
N LEU A 35 -9.19 5.82 -7.83
CA LEU A 35 -9.48 6.44 -6.53
C LEU A 35 -8.66 5.78 -5.41
N LEU A 36 -8.68 4.45 -5.35
CA LEU A 36 -7.96 3.71 -4.32
C LEU A 36 -6.44 3.91 -4.45
N GLY A 37 -5.91 4.00 -5.66
CA GLY A 37 -4.50 4.28 -5.94
C GLY A 37 -4.07 5.65 -5.44
N VAL A 38 -4.86 6.69 -5.69
CA VAL A 38 -4.56 8.04 -5.19
C VAL A 38 -4.65 8.11 -3.66
N ILE A 39 -5.67 7.49 -3.06
CA ILE A 39 -5.79 7.41 -1.59
C ILE A 39 -4.58 6.66 -1.01
N THR A 40 -4.22 5.52 -1.58
CA THR A 40 -3.09 4.71 -1.13
C THR A 40 -1.78 5.47 -1.25
N ALA A 41 -1.53 6.17 -2.36
CA ALA A 41 -0.35 7.00 -2.53
C ALA A 41 -0.29 8.14 -1.51
N GLY A 42 -1.43 8.79 -1.22
CA GLY A 42 -1.54 9.82 -0.19
C GLY A 42 -1.24 9.27 1.21
N LEU A 43 -1.78 8.10 1.57
CA LEU A 43 -1.49 7.43 2.84
C LEU A 43 -0.03 7.00 2.94
N CYS A 44 0.60 6.58 1.84
CA CYS A 44 2.03 6.27 1.78
C CYS A 44 2.90 7.49 2.13
N LEU A 45 2.56 8.67 1.59
CA LEU A 45 3.24 9.93 1.92
C LEU A 45 2.96 10.36 3.37
N LEU A 46 1.72 10.21 3.83
CA LEU A 46 1.35 10.50 5.22
C LEU A 46 2.15 9.63 6.20
N GLN A 47 2.36 8.35 5.87
CA GLN A 47 3.15 7.43 6.68
C GLN A 47 4.61 7.89 6.82
N LEU A 48 5.20 8.48 5.77
CA LEU A 48 6.52 9.12 5.85
C LEU A 48 6.50 10.31 6.83
N CYS A 49 5.53 11.21 6.69
CA CYS A 49 5.40 12.36 7.58
C CYS A 49 5.25 11.93 9.05
N ILE A 50 4.41 10.91 9.31
CA ILE A 50 4.27 10.32 10.65
C ILE A 50 5.61 9.78 11.13
N ALA A 51 6.32 8.99 10.31
CA ALA A 51 7.61 8.41 10.68
C ALA A 51 8.67 9.48 11.06
N LEU A 52 8.65 10.65 10.43
CA LEU A 52 9.54 11.77 10.76
C LEU A 52 9.22 12.39 12.13
N MET A 53 7.97 12.27 12.61
CA MET A 53 7.54 12.71 13.93
C MET A 53 7.80 11.66 15.04
N ARG A 54 8.62 10.64 14.77
CA ARG A 54 8.92 9.57 15.72
C ARG A 54 9.45 10.13 17.04
N CYS A 55 8.74 9.82 18.11
CA CYS A 55 9.14 10.20 19.47
C CYS A 55 10.34 9.36 19.94
N GLY A 56 11.11 9.90 20.89
CA GLY A 56 12.21 9.19 21.55
C GLY A 56 11.75 7.92 22.31
N PRO A 57 12.66 6.98 22.62
CA PRO A 57 12.31 5.65 23.16
C PRO A 57 11.47 5.65 24.45
N THR A 58 11.67 6.65 25.32
CA THR A 58 11.02 6.78 26.63
C THR A 58 9.92 7.84 26.66
N HIS A 59 9.57 8.43 25.51
CA HIS A 59 8.61 9.53 25.46
C HIS A 59 7.18 9.05 25.77
N PRO A 60 6.39 9.75 26.61
CA PRO A 60 5.07 9.29 27.06
C PRO A 60 4.07 9.09 25.92
N ARG A 61 4.19 9.85 24.83
CA ARG A 61 3.32 9.71 23.64
C ARG A 61 3.76 8.63 22.65
N ARG A 62 4.82 7.87 22.94
CA ARG A 62 5.35 6.85 22.02
C ARG A 62 4.34 5.75 21.72
N SER A 63 3.50 5.37 22.68
CA SER A 63 2.42 4.40 22.46
C SER A 63 1.42 4.89 21.42
N ILE A 64 0.98 6.15 21.52
CA ILE A 64 0.07 6.78 20.55
C ILE A 64 0.70 6.84 19.16
N PHE A 65 1.97 7.28 19.09
CA PHE A 65 2.73 7.28 17.84
C PHE A 65 2.77 5.88 17.21
N ASN A 66 3.11 4.85 17.98
CA ASN A 66 3.20 3.48 17.49
C ASN A 66 1.85 2.99 16.94
N TRP A 67 0.74 3.24 17.65
CA TRP A 67 -0.59 2.84 17.19
C TRP A 67 -1.01 3.55 15.90
N ILE A 68 -0.81 4.87 15.82
CA ILE A 68 -1.14 5.63 14.60
C ILE A 68 -0.27 5.16 13.44
N HIS A 69 1.05 5.07 13.65
CA HIS A 69 1.98 4.64 12.61
C HIS A 69 1.69 3.21 12.14
N TRP A 70 1.37 2.30 13.06
CA TRP A 70 0.99 0.93 12.74
C TRP A 70 -0.34 0.90 11.96
N LEU A 71 -1.37 1.60 12.41
CA LEU A 71 -2.69 1.58 11.78
C LEU A 71 -2.66 2.14 10.36
N VAL A 72 -2.03 3.31 10.19
CA VAL A 72 -1.90 3.96 8.87
C VAL A 72 -1.08 3.09 7.93
N GLY A 73 0.03 2.51 8.42
CA GLY A 73 0.88 1.62 7.64
C GLY A 73 0.15 0.37 7.13
N ASN A 74 -0.54 -0.35 8.01
CA ASN A 74 -1.28 -1.55 7.61
C ASN A 74 -2.47 -1.23 6.70
N SER A 75 -3.19 -0.13 6.97
CA SER A 75 -4.27 0.33 6.09
C SER A 75 -3.77 0.65 4.68
N THR A 76 -2.63 1.36 4.59
CA THR A 76 -1.99 1.67 3.30
C THR A 76 -1.63 0.39 2.55
N TYR A 77 -1.07 -0.61 3.24
CA TYR A 77 -0.67 -1.86 2.64
C TYR A 77 -1.86 -2.67 2.09
N ILE A 78 -2.92 -2.82 2.90
CA ILE A 78 -4.14 -3.53 2.48
C ILE A 78 -4.77 -2.82 1.27
N LEU A 79 -4.88 -1.49 1.32
CA LEU A 79 -5.40 -0.71 0.19
C LEU A 79 -4.53 -0.84 -1.05
N ALA A 80 -3.20 -0.91 -0.92
CA ALA A 80 -2.30 -1.16 -2.05
C ALA A 80 -2.56 -2.51 -2.72
N ILE A 81 -2.73 -3.58 -1.92
CA ILE A 81 -3.08 -4.90 -2.46
C ILE A 81 -4.39 -4.82 -3.23
N VAL A 82 -5.45 -4.30 -2.60
CA VAL A 82 -6.78 -4.18 -3.22
C VAL A 82 -6.72 -3.35 -4.50
N THR A 83 -5.96 -2.25 -4.49
CA THR A 83 -5.76 -1.39 -5.67
C THR A 83 -5.14 -2.18 -6.83
N ILE A 84 -4.13 -3.00 -6.58
CA ILE A 84 -3.44 -3.77 -7.62
C ILE A 84 -4.36 -4.84 -8.24
N PHE A 85 -5.23 -5.48 -7.45
CA PHE A 85 -6.24 -6.39 -7.99
C PHE A 85 -7.16 -5.69 -8.99
N PHE A 86 -7.66 -4.49 -8.66
CA PHE A 86 -8.48 -3.72 -9.59
C PHE A 86 -7.73 -3.25 -10.86
N ALA A 87 -6.39 -3.28 -10.85
CA ALA A 87 -5.61 -2.95 -12.04
C ALA A 87 -5.70 -4.02 -13.13
N VAL A 88 -5.93 -5.28 -12.77
CA VAL A 88 -6.01 -6.41 -13.72
C VAL A 88 -7.19 -6.23 -14.67
N ASP A 89 -8.31 -5.73 -14.17
CA ASP A 89 -9.52 -5.47 -14.97
C ASP A 89 -9.47 -4.14 -15.76
N LEU A 90 -8.39 -3.37 -15.67
CA LEU A 90 -8.23 -2.15 -16.47
C LEU A 90 -7.75 -2.51 -17.89
N ASN A 91 -8.58 -2.19 -18.88
CA ASN A 91 -8.23 -2.37 -20.30
C ASN A 91 -6.91 -1.69 -20.69
N LYS A 92 -6.60 -0.52 -20.11
CA LYS A 92 -5.34 0.20 -20.35
C LYS A 92 -4.11 -0.54 -19.82
N ALA A 93 -4.25 -1.37 -18.78
CA ALA A 93 -3.13 -2.10 -18.19
C ALA A 93 -2.68 -3.28 -19.07
N GLN A 94 -3.53 -3.74 -19.99
CA GLN A 94 -3.26 -4.85 -20.91
C GLN A 94 -2.76 -6.12 -20.20
N LEU A 95 -3.30 -6.37 -19.00
CA LEU A 95 -2.88 -7.50 -18.18
C LEU A 95 -3.67 -8.76 -18.54
N PRO A 96 -3.01 -9.94 -18.59
CA PRO A 96 -3.70 -11.21 -18.69
C PRO A 96 -4.50 -11.48 -17.40
N LYS A 97 -5.68 -12.09 -17.49
CA LYS A 97 -6.52 -12.42 -16.32
C LYS A 97 -5.82 -13.38 -15.35
N GLU A 98 -4.87 -14.14 -15.85
CA GLU A 98 -3.99 -15.02 -15.08
C GLU A 98 -3.16 -14.25 -14.03
N MET A 99 -3.00 -12.93 -14.19
CA MET A 99 -2.31 -12.08 -13.22
C MET A 99 -2.98 -12.13 -11.83
N ASP A 100 -4.29 -12.30 -11.76
CA ASP A 100 -4.98 -12.46 -10.47
C ASP A 100 -4.43 -13.63 -9.65
N TRP A 101 -4.08 -14.74 -10.29
CA TRP A 101 -3.52 -15.90 -9.59
C TRP A 101 -2.11 -15.64 -9.08
N ILE A 102 -1.33 -14.85 -9.81
CA ILE A 102 0.01 -14.41 -9.37
C ILE A 102 -0.15 -13.51 -8.13
N LEU A 103 -1.11 -12.57 -8.15
CA LEU A 103 -1.39 -11.68 -7.03
C LEU A 103 -1.90 -12.45 -5.80
N VAL A 104 -2.80 -13.42 -5.99
CA VAL A 104 -3.27 -14.33 -4.92
C VAL A 104 -2.09 -15.10 -4.32
N GLY A 105 -1.20 -15.64 -5.16
CA GLY A 105 0.02 -16.32 -4.72
C GLY A 105 0.92 -15.40 -3.89
N PHE A 106 1.11 -14.15 -4.33
CA PHE A 106 1.87 -13.14 -3.59
C PHE A 106 1.25 -12.83 -2.21
N VAL A 107 -0.07 -12.62 -2.15
CA VAL A 107 -0.79 -12.37 -0.89
C VAL A 107 -0.67 -13.57 0.05
N GLY A 108 -0.85 -14.79 -0.46
CA GLY A 108 -0.69 -16.02 0.30
C GLY A 108 0.72 -16.15 0.88
N PHE A 109 1.75 -16.00 0.05
CA PHE A 109 3.15 -16.03 0.48
C PHE A 109 3.44 -14.98 1.55
N HIS A 110 3.01 -13.73 1.34
CA HIS A 110 3.18 -12.66 2.31
C HIS A 110 2.54 -13.00 3.66
N PHE A 111 1.29 -13.50 3.66
CA PHE A 111 0.59 -13.92 4.86
C PHE A 111 1.35 -15.04 5.60
N PHE A 112 1.83 -16.06 4.88
CA PHE A 112 2.60 -17.16 5.49
C PHE A 112 3.91 -16.67 6.12
N VAL A 113 4.65 -15.79 5.43
CA VAL A 113 5.89 -15.20 5.98
C VAL A 113 5.60 -14.42 7.27
N HIS A 114 4.54 -13.60 7.27
CA HIS A 114 4.12 -12.86 8.47
C HIS A 114 3.73 -13.79 9.62
N LEU A 115 3.01 -14.87 9.33
CA LEU A 115 2.63 -15.86 10.33
C LEU A 115 3.86 -16.54 10.95
N ILE A 116 4.82 -16.93 10.12
CA ILE A 116 6.08 -17.55 10.54
C ILE A 116 6.88 -16.58 11.44
N PHE A 117 7.05 -15.33 11.03
CA PHE A 117 7.81 -14.36 11.84
C PHE A 117 7.12 -14.03 13.17
N ASN A 118 5.80 -13.87 13.18
CA ASN A 118 5.06 -13.65 14.42
C ASN A 118 5.18 -14.85 15.37
N PHE A 119 5.17 -16.08 14.83
CA PHE A 119 5.38 -17.29 15.63
C PHE A 119 6.81 -17.34 16.22
N PHE A 120 7.83 -17.01 15.44
CA PHE A 120 9.20 -16.93 15.95
C PHE A 120 9.37 -15.86 17.03
N GLU A 121 8.76 -14.69 16.86
CA GLU A 121 8.79 -13.62 17.87
C GLU A 121 8.16 -14.08 19.20
N LEU A 122 7.02 -14.79 19.14
CA LEU A 122 6.37 -15.37 20.31
C LEU A 122 7.25 -16.41 21.04
N LEU A 123 8.06 -17.18 20.30
CA LEU A 123 8.99 -18.13 20.89
C LEU A 123 10.18 -17.44 21.57
N GLN A 124 10.63 -16.30 21.04
CA GLN A 124 11.73 -15.51 21.60
C GLN A 124 11.31 -14.61 22.78
N SER A 125 10.01 -14.30 22.90
CA SER A 125 9.47 -13.49 24.00
C SER A 125 9.22 -14.28 25.30
N ARG A 126 9.54 -15.58 25.33
CA ARG A 126 9.52 -16.43 26.53
C ARG A 126 10.92 -16.54 27.12
#